data_AF-A0A151HE14-F1
#
_entry.id   AF-A0A151HE14-F1
#
_cell.length_a   1.000
_cell.length_b   1.000
_cell.length_c   1.000
_cell.angle_alpha   90.00
_cell.angle_beta   90.00
_cell.angle_gamma   90.00
#
_symmetry.space_group_name_H-M   'P 1'
#
loop_
_entity.id
_entity.type
_entity.pdbx_description
1 polymer ?
#
loop_
_entity_poly.entity_id
_entity_poly.type
_entity_poly.pdbx_seq_one_letter_code
_entity_poly.pdbx_strand_id
1 'polypeptide(L)'
;MRTVKSVLARAASLKEKSWNSSDEEFLLLTALKAATLPRLVEADETPFLGLLADAFPDSSVASAQSLQLKKAIEAEMRKRDMLVTEGMVAKAMQLHETQNARTGVMLVGAPGTGKTSCISVLAAAATEAQESERQRLSTGKGCAPTRIVRISPKALDLAALFGEANEATNEWADGLIGLEVRRAAQEPGRKWLVFDGPVDASWAENLNSALDDNQVLCLASGERTKISPALTFMFETDVSRRRLWSEGEEREER
;
A
#
# COMPACT_ATOMS: atom_id res chain seq x y z
N MET A 1 18.36 8.26 8.53
CA MET A 1 18.95 7.06 7.87
C MET A 1 17.95 5.98 7.42
N ARG A 2 16.72 5.87 7.99
CA ARG A 2 15.73 4.84 7.59
C ARG A 2 15.36 4.86 6.09
N THR A 3 15.18 6.04 5.50
CA THR A 3 14.82 6.18 4.07
C THR A 3 15.88 5.59 3.14
N VAL A 4 17.16 5.85 3.39
CA VAL A 4 18.28 5.31 2.58
C VAL A 4 18.33 3.79 2.69
N LYS A 5 18.18 3.23 3.90
CA LYS A 5 18.11 1.78 4.11
C LYS A 5 16.96 1.14 3.32
N SER A 6 15.78 1.79 3.30
CA SER A 6 14.62 1.30 2.54
C SER A 6 14.84 1.32 1.02
N VAL A 7 15.52 2.33 0.50
CA VAL A 7 15.87 2.43 -0.93
C VAL A 7 16.84 1.31 -1.31
N LEU A 8 17.89 1.09 -0.51
CA LEU A 8 18.88 0.03 -0.77
C LEU A 8 18.27 -1.37 -0.69
N ALA A 9 17.43 -1.64 0.32
CA ALA A 9 16.73 -2.91 0.45
C ALA A 9 15.81 -3.17 -0.76
N ARG A 10 15.14 -2.13 -1.27
CA ARG A 10 14.30 -2.23 -2.47
C ARG A 10 15.12 -2.46 -3.73
N ALA A 11 16.24 -1.77 -3.90
CA ALA A 11 17.16 -2.00 -5.01
C ALA A 11 17.70 -3.44 -5.01
N ALA A 12 18.05 -3.98 -3.84
CA ALA A 12 18.46 -5.37 -3.68
C ALA A 12 17.34 -6.36 -4.08
N SER A 13 16.10 -6.15 -3.63
CA SER A 13 14.95 -6.99 -4.02
C SER A 13 14.64 -6.92 -5.53
N LEU A 14 14.84 -5.75 -6.16
CA LEU A 14 14.69 -5.62 -7.61
C LEU A 14 15.80 -6.39 -8.34
N LYS A 15 17.05 -6.34 -7.87
CA LYS A 15 18.18 -7.10 -8.42
C LYS A 15 17.92 -8.61 -8.40
N GLU A 16 17.34 -9.13 -7.31
CA GLU A 16 16.96 -10.55 -7.21
C GLU A 16 15.86 -10.96 -8.20
N LYS A 17 14.91 -10.06 -8.48
CA LYS A 17 13.78 -10.32 -9.41
C LYS A 17 14.17 -10.16 -10.87
N SER A 18 15.03 -9.19 -11.19
CA SER A 18 15.57 -9.01 -12.54
C SER A 18 16.80 -9.90 -12.71
N TRP A 19 16.57 -11.17 -13.04
CA TRP A 19 17.64 -12.13 -13.37
C TRP A 19 18.61 -11.47 -14.39
N ASN A 20 19.82 -11.10 -13.94
CA ASN A 20 20.89 -10.46 -14.73
C ASN A 20 20.70 -9.00 -15.22
N SER A 21 19.92 -8.13 -14.56
CA SER A 21 20.08 -6.68 -14.88
C SER A 21 21.39 -6.15 -14.27
N SER A 22 22.41 -5.95 -15.11
CA SER A 22 23.72 -5.41 -14.74
C SER A 22 23.71 -3.91 -14.45
N ASP A 23 22.56 -3.25 -14.61
CA ASP A 23 22.42 -1.81 -14.48
C ASP A 23 22.00 -1.43 -13.05
N GLU A 24 22.99 -1.38 -12.17
CA GLU A 24 22.79 -1.01 -10.77
C GLU A 24 22.27 0.44 -10.62
N GLU A 25 22.60 1.30 -11.58
CA GLU A 25 22.14 2.68 -11.65
C GLU A 25 20.63 2.74 -11.89
N PHE A 26 20.15 1.95 -12.86
CA PHE A 26 18.72 1.79 -13.12
C PHE A 26 17.94 1.27 -11.90
N LEU A 27 18.47 0.25 -11.22
CA LEU A 27 17.84 -0.33 -10.03
C LEU A 27 17.76 0.69 -8.89
N LEU A 28 18.83 1.47 -8.68
CA LEU A 28 18.90 2.53 -7.68
C LEU A 28 17.93 3.66 -8.00
N LEU A 29 17.90 4.13 -9.25
CA LEU A 29 16.98 5.18 -9.71
C LEU A 29 15.52 4.76 -9.51
N THR A 30 15.19 3.51 -9.88
CA THR A 30 13.84 2.96 -9.73
C THR A 30 13.43 2.90 -8.27
N ALA A 31 14.33 2.43 -7.39
CA ALA A 31 14.09 2.38 -5.96
C ALA A 31 13.91 3.78 -5.34
N LEU A 32 14.72 4.75 -5.77
CA LEU A 32 14.68 6.13 -5.28
C LEU A 32 13.40 6.85 -5.71
N LYS A 33 13.01 6.72 -7.00
CA LYS A 33 11.74 7.23 -7.51
C LYS A 33 10.55 6.67 -6.73
N ALA A 34 10.50 5.36 -6.52
CA ALA A 34 9.41 4.72 -5.80
C ALA A 34 9.34 5.09 -4.31
N ALA A 35 10.47 5.42 -3.67
CA ALA A 35 10.52 5.82 -2.27
C ALA A 35 10.11 7.29 -2.05
N THR A 36 10.42 8.16 -3.01
CA THR A 36 10.34 9.61 -2.83
C THR A 36 9.16 10.25 -3.56
N LEU A 37 8.88 9.88 -4.82
CA LEU A 37 7.80 10.49 -5.63
C LEU A 37 6.44 10.52 -4.93
N PRO A 38 5.97 9.43 -4.26
CA PRO A 38 4.63 9.44 -3.65
C PRO A 38 4.46 10.43 -2.49
N ARG A 39 5.57 10.97 -1.96
CA ARG A 39 5.60 11.89 -0.82
C ARG A 39 5.70 13.35 -1.22
N LEU A 40 6.01 13.63 -2.48
CA LEU A 40 6.20 14.98 -2.99
C LEU A 40 4.86 15.65 -3.26
N VAL A 41 4.84 16.97 -3.11
CA VAL A 41 3.77 17.80 -3.67
C VAL A 41 4.06 18.04 -5.15
N GLU A 42 3.01 18.35 -5.92
CA GLU A 42 3.11 18.52 -7.38
C GLU A 42 4.20 19.51 -7.82
N ALA A 43 4.36 20.62 -7.07
CA ALA A 43 5.39 21.62 -7.33
C ALA A 43 6.84 21.08 -7.19
N ASP A 44 7.04 20.04 -6.38
CA ASP A 44 8.35 19.43 -6.11
C ASP A 44 8.63 18.21 -7.00
N GLU A 45 7.62 17.66 -7.69
CA GLU A 45 7.79 16.50 -8.56
C GLU A 45 8.72 16.83 -9.75
N THR A 46 8.51 17.96 -10.43
CA THR A 46 9.34 18.35 -11.59
C THR A 46 10.79 18.67 -11.21
N PRO A 47 11.08 19.50 -10.19
CA PRO A 47 12.45 19.73 -9.73
C PRO A 47 13.16 18.43 -9.31
N PHE A 48 12.46 17.54 -8.61
CA PHE A 48 13.04 16.26 -8.19
C PHE A 48 13.43 15.38 -9.38
N LEU A 49 12.57 15.27 -10.40
CA LEU A 49 12.89 14.53 -11.61
C LEU A 49 14.04 15.16 -12.39
N GLY A 50 14.16 16.49 -12.39
CA GLY A 50 15.31 17.21 -12.95
C GLY A 50 16.62 16.84 -12.26
N LEU A 51 16.65 16.89 -10.92
CA LEU A 51 17.82 16.49 -10.14
C LEU A 51 18.22 15.03 -10.39
N LEU A 52 17.24 14.14 -10.57
CA LEU A 52 17.53 12.74 -10.92
C LEU A 52 18.10 12.60 -12.33
N ALA A 53 17.60 13.36 -13.31
CA ALA A 53 18.12 13.34 -14.67
C ALA A 53 19.56 13.88 -14.73
N ASP A 54 19.87 14.91 -13.94
CA ASP A 54 21.22 15.47 -13.83
C ASP A 54 22.20 14.48 -13.15
N ALA A 55 21.73 13.74 -12.15
CA ALA A 55 22.55 12.77 -11.41
C ALA A 55 22.73 11.43 -12.13
N PHE A 56 21.77 11.04 -12.98
CA PHE A 56 21.73 9.73 -13.66
C PHE A 56 21.37 9.88 -15.16
N PRO A 57 22.21 10.55 -15.97
CA PRO A 57 21.86 10.97 -17.33
C PRO A 57 21.63 9.83 -18.34
N ASP A 58 22.26 8.67 -18.14
CA ASP A 58 22.20 7.54 -19.08
C ASP A 58 21.06 6.54 -18.77
N SER A 59 20.28 6.79 -17.71
CA SER A 59 19.32 5.84 -17.14
C SER A 59 17.87 6.11 -17.59
N SER A 60 17.53 5.75 -18.84
CA SER A 60 16.14 5.83 -19.32
C SER A 60 15.58 4.48 -19.77
N VAL A 61 14.73 3.83 -18.98
CA VAL A 61 13.82 2.79 -19.49
C VAL A 61 12.56 2.65 -18.63
N ALA A 62 11.39 2.53 -19.27
CA ALA A 62 10.15 2.08 -18.64
C ALA A 62 10.02 0.55 -18.79
N SER A 63 9.69 -0.17 -17.70
CA SER A 63 9.58 -1.64 -17.75
C SER A 63 8.32 -2.11 -18.50
N ALA A 64 8.41 -3.25 -19.21
CA ALA A 64 7.28 -3.81 -19.96
C ALA A 64 6.06 -4.16 -19.06
N GLN A 65 6.31 -4.59 -17.82
CA GLN A 65 5.26 -4.87 -16.83
C GLN A 65 4.50 -3.59 -16.43
N SER A 66 5.21 -2.46 -16.32
CA SER A 66 4.60 -1.15 -16.05
C SER A 66 3.61 -0.76 -17.16
N LEU A 67 3.91 -1.09 -18.42
CA LEU A 67 3.04 -0.80 -19.55
C LEU A 67 1.75 -1.65 -19.57
N GLN A 68 1.82 -2.93 -19.19
CA GLN A 68 0.64 -3.79 -19.12
C GLN A 68 -0.33 -3.34 -18.03
N LEU A 69 0.19 -3.06 -16.83
CA LEU A 69 -0.64 -2.55 -15.74
C LEU A 69 -1.26 -1.20 -16.09
N LYS A 70 -0.49 -0.30 -16.71
CA LYS A 70 -1.01 0.99 -17.21
C LYS A 70 -2.21 0.80 -18.15
N LYS A 71 -2.09 -0.11 -19.13
CA LYS A 71 -3.19 -0.42 -20.06
C LYS A 71 -4.41 -1.00 -19.34
N ALA A 72 -4.20 -1.89 -18.36
CA ALA A 72 -5.29 -2.46 -17.56
C ALA A 72 -6.00 -1.37 -16.73
N ILE A 73 -5.26 -0.44 -16.12
CA ILE A 73 -5.82 0.70 -15.38
C ILE A 73 -6.68 1.55 -16.32
N GLU A 74 -6.17 1.93 -17.49
CA GLU A 74 -6.94 2.74 -18.45
C GLU A 74 -8.19 2.00 -18.95
N ALA A 75 -8.10 0.69 -19.19
CA ALA A 75 -9.25 -0.12 -19.58
C ALA A 75 -10.31 -0.17 -18.47
N GLU A 76 -9.90 -0.39 -17.22
CA GLU A 76 -10.77 -0.40 -16.05
C GLU A 76 -11.42 0.95 -15.74
N MET A 77 -10.76 2.06 -16.06
CA MET A 77 -11.36 3.39 -16.01
C MET A 77 -12.44 3.55 -17.08
N ARG A 78 -12.17 3.15 -18.33
CA ARG A 78 -13.14 3.22 -19.43
C ARG A 78 -14.35 2.32 -19.19
N LYS A 79 -14.16 1.10 -18.65
CA LYS A 79 -15.26 0.18 -18.29
C LYS A 79 -16.21 0.77 -17.24
N ARG A 80 -15.74 1.74 -16.44
CA ARG A 80 -16.51 2.43 -15.40
C ARG A 80 -16.99 3.82 -15.84
N ASP A 81 -16.94 4.12 -17.15
CA ASP A 81 -17.30 5.42 -17.72
C ASP A 81 -16.54 6.61 -17.10
N MET A 82 -15.32 6.37 -16.62
CA MET A 82 -14.46 7.41 -16.06
C MET A 82 -13.61 8.07 -17.15
N LEU A 83 -13.39 9.38 -17.02
CA LEU A 83 -12.40 10.08 -17.84
C LEU A 83 -10.98 9.59 -17.51
N VAL A 84 -10.28 9.08 -18.51
CA VAL A 84 -8.88 8.66 -18.38
C VAL A 84 -7.99 9.90 -18.41
N THR A 85 -7.51 10.30 -17.23
CA THR A 85 -6.54 11.39 -17.08
C THR A 85 -5.16 10.82 -16.73
N GLU A 86 -4.09 11.41 -17.26
CA GLU A 86 -2.71 10.97 -16.96
C GLU A 86 -2.39 11.00 -15.45
N GLY A 87 -2.87 12.02 -14.74
CA GLY A 87 -2.66 12.14 -13.29
C GLY A 87 -3.25 10.97 -12.49
N MET A 88 -4.49 10.57 -12.79
CA MET A 88 -5.13 9.42 -12.14
C MET A 88 -4.39 8.11 -12.42
N VAL A 89 -3.97 7.89 -13.68
CA VAL A 89 -3.20 6.70 -14.06
C VAL A 89 -1.84 6.68 -13.35
N ALA A 90 -1.15 7.82 -13.30
CA ALA A 90 0.12 7.95 -12.58
C ALA A 90 -0.05 7.69 -11.08
N LYS A 91 -1.09 8.22 -10.44
CA LYS A 91 -1.37 7.97 -9.01
C LYS A 91 -1.76 6.52 -8.74
N ALA A 92 -2.48 5.86 -9.63
CA ALA A 92 -2.77 4.42 -9.52
C ALA A 92 -1.50 3.56 -9.66
N MET A 93 -0.61 3.91 -10.59
CA MET A 93 0.71 3.26 -10.72
C MET A 93 1.57 3.47 -9.47
N GLN A 94 1.64 4.71 -8.94
CA GLN A 94 2.34 5.03 -7.70
C GLN A 94 1.76 4.25 -6.51
N LEU A 95 0.43 4.14 -6.40
CA LEU A 95 -0.22 3.34 -5.37
C LEU A 95 0.18 1.86 -5.47
N HIS A 96 0.21 1.31 -6.68
CA HIS A 96 0.66 -0.07 -6.92
C HIS A 96 2.09 -0.33 -6.45
N GLU A 97 3.01 0.58 -6.77
CA GLU A 97 4.41 0.48 -6.37
C GLU A 97 4.61 0.67 -4.88
N THR A 98 3.78 1.49 -4.24
CA THR A 98 3.85 1.77 -2.80
C THR A 98 3.31 0.58 -2.00
N GLN A 99 2.15 0.03 -2.38
CA GLN A 99 1.56 -1.14 -1.69
C GLN A 99 2.40 -2.41 -1.85
N ASN A 100 3.19 -2.54 -2.93
CA ASN A 100 4.09 -3.68 -3.09
C ASN A 100 5.32 -3.63 -2.18
N ALA A 101 5.63 -2.48 -1.57
CA ALA A 101 6.84 -2.29 -0.78
C ALA A 101 6.60 -1.99 0.69
N ARG A 102 5.36 -1.73 1.09
CA ARG A 102 5.00 -1.39 2.46
C ARG A 102 3.70 -2.07 2.83
N THR A 103 3.61 -2.57 4.06
CA THR A 103 2.37 -3.12 4.63
C THR A 103 1.30 -2.04 4.77
N GLY A 104 1.71 -0.81 5.06
CA GLY A 104 0.84 0.36 5.24
C GLY A 104 1.01 1.41 4.16
N VAL A 105 -0.10 1.93 3.63
CA VAL A 105 -0.13 3.03 2.67
C VAL A 105 -1.16 4.08 3.10
N MET A 106 -0.78 5.34 3.07
CA MET A 106 -1.68 6.46 3.38
C MET A 106 -2.03 7.20 2.09
N LEU A 107 -3.33 7.29 1.79
CA LEU A 107 -3.88 8.07 0.69
C LEU A 107 -4.44 9.36 1.26
N VAL A 108 -3.70 10.45 1.09
CA VAL A 108 -4.02 11.76 1.67
C VAL A 108 -4.57 12.68 0.60
N GLY A 109 -5.73 13.29 0.86
CA GLY A 109 -6.31 14.31 -0.02
C GLY A 109 -7.73 14.67 0.40
N ALA A 110 -8.23 15.82 -0.07
CA ALA A 110 -9.59 16.24 0.23
C ALA A 110 -10.64 15.21 -0.23
N PRO A 111 -11.85 15.18 0.38
CA PRO A 111 -12.95 14.39 -0.15
C PRO A 111 -13.24 14.73 -1.62
N GLY A 112 -13.64 13.75 -2.42
CA GLY A 112 -13.97 13.96 -3.83
C GLY A 112 -12.76 14.02 -4.79
N THR A 113 -11.51 13.90 -4.31
CA THR A 113 -10.31 13.90 -5.19
C THR A 113 -10.03 12.56 -5.87
N GLY A 114 -10.96 11.60 -5.83
CA GLY A 114 -10.84 10.32 -6.54
C GLY A 114 -10.03 9.23 -5.83
N LYS A 115 -9.65 9.40 -4.56
CA LYS A 115 -8.92 8.38 -3.76
C LYS A 115 -9.61 7.01 -3.78
N THR A 116 -10.87 6.95 -3.39
CA THR A 116 -11.71 5.74 -3.41
C THR A 116 -11.75 5.09 -4.79
N SER A 117 -11.89 5.90 -5.84
CA SER A 117 -11.91 5.44 -7.23
C SER A 117 -10.56 4.88 -7.65
N CYS A 118 -9.46 5.49 -7.22
CA CYS A 118 -8.09 5.04 -7.51
C CYS A 118 -7.81 3.66 -6.92
N ILE A 119 -8.17 3.44 -5.65
CA ILE A 119 -8.09 2.13 -5.00
C ILE A 119 -8.93 1.10 -5.78
N SER A 120 -10.17 1.45 -6.12
CA SER A 120 -11.11 0.50 -6.74
C SER A 120 -10.71 0.13 -8.18
N VAL A 121 -10.21 1.10 -8.94
CA VAL A 121 -9.64 0.89 -10.28
C VAL A 121 -8.41 0.02 -10.21
N LEU A 122 -7.47 0.33 -9.31
CA LEU A 122 -6.24 -0.43 -9.19
C LEU A 122 -6.49 -1.88 -8.77
N ALA A 123 -7.41 -2.14 -7.83
CA ALA A 123 -7.73 -3.50 -7.40
C ALA A 123 -8.25 -4.36 -8.56
N ALA A 124 -9.12 -3.80 -9.39
CA ALA A 124 -9.66 -4.49 -10.56
C ALA A 124 -8.58 -4.68 -11.63
N ALA A 125 -7.81 -3.62 -11.94
CA ALA A 125 -6.75 -3.67 -12.94
C ALA A 125 -5.64 -4.65 -12.57
N ALA A 126 -5.26 -4.71 -11.29
CA ALA A 126 -4.26 -5.67 -10.80
C ALA A 126 -4.76 -7.11 -10.91
N THR A 127 -6.05 -7.34 -10.67
CA THR A 127 -6.68 -8.66 -10.84
C THR A 127 -6.68 -9.07 -12.31
N GLU A 128 -7.10 -8.19 -13.22
CA GLU A 128 -7.11 -8.44 -14.66
C GLU A 128 -5.70 -8.67 -15.22
N ALA A 129 -4.72 -7.86 -14.78
CA ALA A 129 -3.33 -8.02 -15.19
C ALA A 129 -2.77 -9.39 -14.77
N GLN A 130 -3.01 -9.81 -13.52
CA GLN A 130 -2.57 -11.12 -13.02
C GLN A 130 -3.23 -12.29 -13.76
N GLU A 131 -4.51 -12.16 -14.11
CA GLU A 131 -5.22 -13.16 -14.89
C GLU A 131 -4.67 -13.27 -16.32
N SER A 132 -4.43 -12.14 -16.98
CA SER A 132 -3.87 -12.10 -18.35
C SER A 132 -2.47 -12.73 -18.44
N GLU A 133 -1.62 -12.51 -17.43
CA GLU A 133 -0.27 -13.07 -17.39
C GLU A 133 -0.29 -14.58 -17.12
N ARG A 134 -1.23 -15.06 -16.28
CA ARG A 134 -1.40 -16.51 -16.04
C ARG A 134 -1.99 -17.26 -17.22
N GLN A 135 -2.93 -16.66 -17.95
CA GLN A 135 -3.46 -17.23 -19.19
C GLN A 135 -2.35 -17.41 -20.23
N ARG A 136 -1.41 -16.46 -20.32
CA ARG A 136 -0.21 -16.59 -21.16
C ARG A 136 0.71 -17.73 -20.73
N LEU A 137 0.80 -17.99 -19.41
CA LEU A 137 1.65 -19.04 -18.83
C LEU A 137 0.95 -20.42 -18.74
N SER A 138 -0.28 -20.57 -19.27
CA SER A 138 -1.06 -21.82 -19.27
C SER A 138 -1.18 -22.50 -17.90
N THR A 139 -1.13 -21.73 -16.82
CA THR A 139 -1.27 -22.26 -15.45
C THR A 139 -2.76 -22.27 -15.08
N GLY A 140 -3.45 -23.39 -15.32
CA GLY A 140 -4.91 -23.56 -15.19
C GLY A 140 -5.53 -23.41 -13.78
N LYS A 141 -4.90 -22.69 -12.85
CA LYS A 141 -5.49 -22.30 -11.56
C LYS A 141 -5.93 -20.84 -11.63
N GLY A 142 -7.23 -20.58 -11.44
CA GLY A 142 -7.82 -19.24 -11.45
C GLY A 142 -7.09 -18.25 -10.54
N CYS A 143 -7.04 -16.97 -10.94
CA CYS A 143 -6.49 -15.91 -10.13
C CYS A 143 -7.50 -15.51 -9.06
N ALA A 144 -7.08 -15.44 -7.80
CA ALA A 144 -7.94 -14.94 -6.74
C ALA A 144 -7.99 -13.39 -6.81
N PRO A 145 -9.19 -12.79 -6.86
CA PRO A 145 -9.34 -11.36 -7.05
C PRO A 145 -8.78 -10.57 -5.86
N THR A 146 -8.34 -9.33 -6.12
CA THR A 146 -7.98 -8.40 -5.05
C THR A 146 -9.25 -7.98 -4.30
N ARG A 147 -9.36 -8.35 -3.02
CA ARG A 147 -10.51 -8.04 -2.18
C ARG A 147 -10.28 -6.77 -1.38
N ILE A 148 -11.20 -5.82 -1.48
CA ILE A 148 -11.20 -4.61 -0.66
C ILE A 148 -12.19 -4.80 0.50
N VAL A 149 -11.74 -4.53 1.72
CA VAL A 149 -12.57 -4.44 2.92
C VAL A 149 -12.49 -3.00 3.43
N ARG A 150 -13.60 -2.28 3.42
CA ARG A 150 -13.68 -0.90 3.91
C ARG A 150 -14.17 -0.88 5.35
N ILE A 151 -13.47 -0.14 6.19
CA ILE A 151 -13.74 0.01 7.61
C ILE A 151 -13.76 1.50 7.92
N SER A 152 -14.83 1.97 8.56
CA SER A 152 -14.88 3.32 9.10
C SER A 152 -14.52 3.26 10.59
N PRO A 153 -13.25 3.50 10.97
CA PRO A 153 -12.77 3.19 12.32
C PRO A 153 -13.49 3.99 13.41
N LYS A 154 -13.89 5.23 13.13
CA LYS A 154 -14.66 6.06 14.08
C LYS A 154 -16.14 5.69 14.22
N ALA A 155 -16.66 4.85 13.33
CA ALA A 155 -18.05 4.38 13.42
C ALA A 155 -18.18 3.14 14.32
N LEU A 156 -17.05 2.60 14.82
CA LEU A 156 -16.98 1.37 15.60
C LEU A 156 -16.24 1.63 16.91
N ASP A 157 -16.66 0.94 17.96
CA ASP A 157 -15.93 0.92 19.22
C ASP A 157 -14.61 0.13 19.07
N LEU A 158 -13.63 0.42 19.93
CA LEU A 158 -12.34 -0.26 19.92
C LEU A 158 -12.48 -1.78 20.07
N ALA A 159 -13.44 -2.22 20.90
CA ALA A 159 -13.80 -3.62 21.07
C ALA A 159 -14.26 -4.26 19.76
N ALA A 160 -15.10 -3.58 18.97
CA ALA A 160 -15.55 -4.09 17.68
C ALA A 160 -14.42 -4.13 16.63
N LEU A 161 -13.43 -3.22 16.73
CA LEU A 161 -12.28 -3.18 15.82
C LEU A 161 -11.23 -4.25 16.14
N PHE A 162 -10.83 -4.38 17.40
CA PHE A 162 -9.67 -5.18 17.83
C PHE A 162 -10.03 -6.41 18.67
N GLY A 163 -11.24 -6.44 19.22
CA GLY A 163 -11.71 -7.48 20.13
C GLY A 163 -11.61 -7.05 21.59
N GLU A 164 -12.38 -7.72 22.44
CA GLU A 164 -12.37 -7.52 23.88
C GLU A 164 -12.63 -8.84 24.62
N ALA A 165 -12.20 -8.91 25.87
CA ALA A 165 -12.60 -10.00 26.75
C ALA A 165 -13.98 -9.70 27.35
N ASN A 166 -14.91 -10.64 27.24
CA ASN A 166 -16.22 -10.52 27.85
C ASN A 166 -16.08 -10.66 29.38
N GLU A 167 -16.44 -9.62 30.13
CA GLU A 167 -16.28 -9.59 31.60
C GLU A 167 -17.08 -10.69 32.32
N ALA A 168 -18.21 -11.13 31.76
CA ALA A 168 -19.08 -12.13 32.39
C ALA A 168 -18.62 -13.57 32.14
N THR A 169 -18.08 -13.87 30.95
CA THR A 169 -17.67 -15.24 30.57
C THR A 169 -16.15 -15.44 30.59
N ASN A 170 -15.39 -14.35 30.65
CA ASN A 170 -13.94 -14.32 30.46
C ASN A 170 -13.47 -14.92 29.12
N GLU A 171 -14.38 -14.97 28.13
CA GLU A 171 -14.09 -15.43 26.77
C GLU A 171 -13.70 -14.24 25.89
N TRP A 172 -12.81 -14.49 24.93
CA TRP A 172 -12.38 -13.48 23.97
C TRP A 172 -13.39 -13.34 22.83
N ALA A 173 -13.89 -12.12 22.62
CA ALA A 173 -14.67 -11.75 21.45
C ALA A 173 -13.75 -11.10 20.41
N ASP A 174 -13.70 -11.69 19.21
CA ASP A 174 -12.84 -11.20 18.13
C ASP A 174 -13.34 -9.90 17.51
N GLY A 175 -12.41 -8.96 17.29
CA GLY A 175 -12.66 -7.75 16.50
C GLY A 175 -12.50 -7.95 15.01
N LEU A 176 -13.04 -6.99 14.24
CA LEU A 176 -13.05 -7.00 12.78
C LEU A 176 -11.64 -7.10 12.17
N ILE A 177 -10.67 -6.34 12.70
CA ILE A 177 -9.31 -6.28 12.13
C ILE A 177 -8.61 -7.63 12.33
N GLY A 178 -8.66 -8.21 13.53
CA GLY A 178 -8.06 -9.51 13.84
C GLY A 178 -8.62 -10.61 12.93
N LEU A 179 -9.94 -10.63 12.75
CA LEU A 179 -10.63 -11.55 11.84
C LEU A 179 -10.15 -11.40 10.39
N GLU A 180 -10.08 -10.18 9.87
CA GLU A 180 -9.68 -9.92 8.48
C GLU A 180 -8.20 -10.23 8.23
N VAL A 181 -7.33 -10.00 9.22
CA VAL A 181 -5.91 -10.40 9.17
C VAL A 181 -5.78 -11.92 9.08
N ARG A 182 -6.51 -12.68 9.92
CA ARG A 182 -6.51 -14.14 9.86
C ARG A 182 -7.05 -14.65 8.51
N ARG A 183 -8.14 -14.06 8.01
CA ARG A 183 -8.67 -14.38 6.68
C ARG A 183 -7.65 -14.12 5.58
N ALA A 184 -6.89 -13.02 5.63
CA ALA A 184 -5.85 -12.72 4.65
C ALA A 184 -4.67 -13.71 4.64
N ALA A 185 -4.46 -14.45 5.74
CA ALA A 185 -3.44 -15.50 5.80
C ALA A 185 -3.94 -16.84 5.23
N GLN A 186 -5.26 -17.06 5.18
CA GLN A 186 -5.88 -18.33 4.77
C GLN A 186 -6.47 -18.27 3.36
N GLU A 187 -7.03 -17.12 2.97
CA GLU A 187 -7.67 -16.91 1.67
C GLU A 187 -6.62 -16.59 0.59
N PRO A 188 -6.73 -17.17 -0.61
CA PRO A 188 -5.88 -16.79 -1.73
C PRO A 188 -6.22 -15.38 -2.23
N GLY A 189 -5.25 -14.71 -2.84
CA GLY A 189 -5.43 -13.38 -3.44
C GLY A 189 -4.96 -12.25 -2.54
N ARG A 190 -4.89 -11.04 -3.10
CA ARG A 190 -4.53 -9.84 -2.32
C ARG A 190 -5.74 -9.31 -1.57
N LYS A 191 -5.49 -8.76 -0.38
CA LYS A 191 -6.54 -8.18 0.46
C LYS A 191 -6.11 -6.81 0.95
N TRP A 192 -6.97 -5.83 0.74
CA TRP A 192 -6.73 -4.45 1.16
C TRP A 192 -7.76 -4.06 2.21
N LEU A 193 -7.29 -3.80 3.43
CA LEU A 193 -8.10 -3.22 4.50
C LEU A 193 -7.98 -1.71 4.39
N VAL A 194 -9.04 -1.07 3.92
CA VAL A 194 -9.11 0.38 3.73
C VAL A 194 -9.82 0.99 4.93
N PHE A 195 -9.09 1.74 5.74
CA PHE A 195 -9.63 2.58 6.79
C PHE A 195 -10.06 3.92 6.18
N ASP A 196 -11.38 4.11 6.06
CA ASP A 196 -11.98 5.31 5.49
C ASP A 196 -12.45 6.24 6.62
N GLY A 197 -11.69 7.31 6.83
CA GLY A 197 -11.94 8.29 7.88
C GLY A 197 -10.67 8.87 8.48
N PRO A 198 -10.81 9.79 9.46
CA PRO A 198 -9.68 10.39 10.13
C PRO A 198 -8.85 9.34 10.89
N VAL A 199 -7.54 9.53 10.87
CA VAL A 199 -6.58 8.69 11.60
C VAL A 199 -6.29 9.33 12.95
N ASP A 200 -6.60 8.60 14.03
CA ASP A 200 -6.47 9.07 15.41
C ASP A 200 -5.66 8.08 16.24
N ALA A 201 -4.89 8.60 17.19
CA ALA A 201 -4.01 7.81 18.04
C ALA A 201 -4.75 6.69 18.80
N SER A 202 -5.99 6.96 19.23
CA SER A 202 -6.79 6.03 20.05
C SER A 202 -6.96 4.64 19.44
N TRP A 203 -7.00 4.54 18.10
CA TRP A 203 -7.12 3.26 17.40
C TRP A 203 -5.87 2.93 16.59
N ALA A 204 -5.19 3.93 16.03
CA ALA A 204 -4.04 3.72 15.15
C ALA A 204 -2.82 3.13 15.87
N GLU A 205 -2.62 3.43 17.15
CA GLU A 205 -1.50 2.90 17.94
C GLU A 205 -1.49 1.37 18.01
N ASN A 206 -2.67 0.74 18.04
CA ASN A 206 -2.83 -0.72 18.04
C ASN A 206 -2.33 -1.39 16.74
N LEU A 207 -2.07 -0.61 15.68
CA LEU A 207 -1.56 -1.11 14.40
C LEU A 207 -0.05 -0.90 14.22
N ASN A 208 0.64 -0.21 15.14
CA ASN A 208 2.06 0.13 14.95
C ASN A 208 2.95 -1.09 14.71
N SER A 209 2.81 -2.15 15.53
CA SER A 209 3.57 -3.39 15.35
C SER A 209 3.22 -4.16 14.07
N ALA A 210 2.04 -3.91 13.47
CA ALA A 210 1.66 -4.49 12.19
C ALA A 210 2.24 -3.71 11.00
N LEU A 211 2.54 -2.42 11.20
CA LEU A 211 3.01 -1.48 10.17
C LEU A 211 4.54 -1.27 10.18
N ASP A 212 5.21 -1.65 11.26
CA ASP A 212 6.67 -1.59 11.40
C ASP A 212 7.38 -2.77 10.70
N ASP A 213 8.70 -2.88 10.91
CA ASP A 213 9.53 -3.94 10.34
C ASP A 213 9.19 -5.35 10.90
N ASN A 214 8.49 -5.45 12.03
CA ASN A 214 8.09 -6.72 12.63
C ASN A 214 6.93 -7.35 11.86
N GLN A 215 6.01 -6.54 11.33
CA GLN A 215 4.82 -6.98 10.61
C GLN A 215 3.99 -8.00 11.41
N VAL A 216 3.70 -7.70 12.69
CA VAL A 216 2.91 -8.55 13.60
C VAL A 216 1.79 -7.73 14.23
N LEU A 217 0.54 -8.19 14.08
CA LEU A 217 -0.58 -7.67 14.84
C LEU A 217 -0.57 -8.28 16.25
N CYS A 218 -0.52 -7.43 17.27
CA CYS A 218 -0.62 -7.82 18.67
C CYS A 218 -1.98 -7.38 19.20
N LEU A 219 -2.81 -8.35 19.61
CA LEU A 219 -4.12 -8.08 20.22
C LEU A 219 -4.02 -8.10 21.74
N ALA A 220 -4.96 -7.43 22.43
CA ALA A 220 -5.01 -7.40 23.89
C ALA A 220 -5.24 -8.79 24.52
N SER A 221 -5.73 -9.77 23.75
CA SER A 221 -5.76 -11.18 24.13
C SER A 221 -4.39 -11.82 24.37
N GLY A 222 -3.32 -11.16 23.93
CA GLY A 222 -1.97 -11.74 23.84
C GLY A 222 -1.73 -12.49 22.52
N GLU A 223 -2.73 -12.58 21.62
CA GLU A 223 -2.54 -13.15 20.29
C GLU A 223 -1.57 -12.29 19.47
N ARG A 224 -0.60 -12.96 18.84
CA ARG A 224 0.40 -12.34 17.96
C ARG A 224 0.32 -12.99 16.59
N THR A 225 -0.21 -12.25 15.62
CA THR A 225 -0.46 -12.78 14.28
C THR A 225 0.40 -12.05 13.26
N LYS A 226 1.27 -12.79 12.56
CA LYS A 226 2.12 -12.25 11.51
C LYS A 226 1.29 -11.82 10.31
N ILE A 227 1.55 -10.62 9.81
CA ILE A 227 0.84 -10.08 8.65
C ILE A 227 1.27 -10.81 7.39
N SER A 228 0.29 -11.30 6.64
CA SER A 228 0.50 -11.92 5.33
C SER A 228 1.03 -10.88 4.33
N PRO A 229 2.04 -11.19 3.49
CA PRO A 229 2.48 -10.30 2.41
C PRO A 229 1.39 -9.95 1.39
N ALA A 230 0.28 -10.70 1.37
CA ALA A 230 -0.88 -10.43 0.54
C ALA A 230 -1.82 -9.37 1.13
N LEU A 231 -1.63 -8.99 2.40
CA LEU A 231 -2.41 -7.99 3.11
C LEU A 231 -1.78 -6.60 3.00
N THR A 232 -2.59 -5.60 2.71
CA THR A 232 -2.18 -4.18 2.78
C THR A 232 -3.19 -3.41 3.61
N PHE A 233 -2.70 -2.60 4.54
CA PHE A 233 -3.48 -1.60 5.26
C PHE A 233 -3.41 -0.28 4.48
N MET A 234 -4.57 0.25 4.12
CA MET A 234 -4.71 1.51 3.41
C MET A 234 -5.47 2.51 4.28
N PHE A 235 -4.95 3.72 4.42
CA PHE A 235 -5.56 4.78 5.21
C PHE A 235 -6.04 5.87 4.26
N GLU A 236 -7.34 5.95 4.03
CA GLU A 236 -7.97 7.00 3.23
C GLU A 236 -8.40 8.14 4.16
N THR A 237 -7.70 9.28 4.11
CA THR A 237 -7.90 10.39 5.05
C THR A 237 -7.74 11.76 4.38
N ASP A 238 -8.32 12.79 5.01
CA ASP A 238 -8.15 14.17 4.61
C ASP A 238 -6.86 14.80 5.18
N VAL A 239 -6.40 15.88 4.55
CA VAL A 239 -5.23 16.66 5.01
C VAL A 239 -5.69 17.61 6.13
N SER A 240 -5.96 17.10 7.33
CA SER A 240 -6.33 17.95 8.49
C SER A 240 -5.58 17.61 9.77
N ARG A 241 -4.26 17.36 9.70
CA ARG A 241 -3.20 17.82 10.64
C ARG A 241 -1.93 17.01 10.46
N ARG A 242 -0.89 17.65 9.91
CA ARG A 242 0.52 17.23 9.96
C ARG A 242 1.07 16.96 11.38
N ARG A 243 0.30 17.17 12.46
CA ARG A 243 0.79 17.18 13.84
C ARG A 243 0.83 15.81 14.54
N LEU A 244 0.08 14.80 14.10
CA LEU A 244 -0.04 13.56 14.88
C LEU A 244 1.15 12.59 14.69
N TRP A 245 1.98 12.77 13.68
CA TRP A 245 3.04 11.79 13.35
C TRP A 245 4.46 12.32 13.55
N SER A 246 4.65 13.64 13.67
CA SER A 246 5.95 14.23 13.99
C SER A 246 6.27 14.19 15.49
N GLU A 247 5.26 14.19 16.37
CA GLU A 247 5.48 14.15 17.83
C GLU A 247 5.89 12.75 18.34
N GLY A 248 5.74 11.71 17.51
CA GLY A 248 6.20 10.35 17.83
C GLY A 248 7.70 10.14 17.62
N GLU A 249 8.34 10.91 16.73
CA GLU A 249 9.80 10.84 16.53
C GLU A 249 10.58 11.71 17.52
N GLU A 250 9.99 12.76 18.10
CA GLU A 250 10.68 13.61 19.09
C GLU A 250 10.73 13.03 20.52
N ARG A 251 9.96 11.97 20.82
CA ARG A 251 9.97 11.33 22.15
C ARG A 251 10.99 10.20 22.30
N GLU A 252 11.64 9.74 21.23
CA GLU A 252 12.74 8.75 21.30
C GLU A 252 14.14 9.39 21.47
N GLU A 253 14.26 10.73 21.46
CA GLU A 253 15.54 11.44 21.62
C GLU A 253 15.67 12.26 22.92
N ARG A 254 15.00 11.87 24.01
CA ARG A 254 15.27 12.41 25.36
C ARG A 254 15.46 11.34 26.41
#